data_AF-A0A848DI55-F1
#
_entry.id   AF-A0A848DI55-F1
#
_cell.length_a   1.000
_cell.length_b   1.000
_cell.length_c   1.000
_cell.angle_alpha   90.00
_cell.angle_beta   90.00
_cell.angle_gamma   90.00
#
_symmetry.space_group_name_H-M   'P 1'
#
loop_
_entity.id
_entity.type
_entity.pdbx_description
1 polymer ?
#
loop_
_entity_poly.entity_id
_entity_poly.type
_entity_poly.pdbx_seq_one_letter_code
_entity_poly.pdbx_strand_id
1 'polypeptide(L)'
;MIDSAVRCGYSKCRAELPPPGPQGGRRRSFCRDTRWPGGRTCAQMARAERDALDALGLDAGGTTFQLDADRLREHVDAVRGPVQALAEALAAVSDRLDEVQRDAVAAVEAANRRVAEADSARAAAEVAREQAERQATRSKELADQAGEERAAAVTRATAAARQALEATEALGAARQAAEEAGLGRRAAEDRADRAEARAAAAERDAAAAAVTAERATTERDAAQTRAQELRTEITQLRAGLDAARVDAAAATDARSRAERRAVEGAAELERERARGRALEESLAGARERAEAAASLQARADAELERMRTELDRARAELSAPRALRPEDLQALVAALAPAAADAGEGSDERSDTE
;
A
#
# COMPACT_ATOMS: atom_id res chain seq x y z
N MET A 1 50.40 125.27 107.18
CA MET A 1 51.63 125.74 107.84
C MET A 1 52.33 124.53 108.41
N ILE A 2 53.51 124.16 107.91
CA ILE A 2 54.40 123.23 108.61
C ILE A 2 55.28 124.12 109.49
N ASP A 3 55.02 124.13 110.80
CA ASP A 3 55.84 124.90 111.74
C ASP A 3 57.13 124.10 111.98
N SER A 4 58.09 124.27 111.07
CA SER A 4 59.31 123.48 111.00
C SER A 4 60.25 123.84 112.15
N ALA A 5 60.11 123.08 113.25
CA ALA A 5 60.93 123.19 114.45
C ALA A 5 62.42 123.24 114.07
N VAL A 6 63.02 124.43 114.20
CA VAL A 6 64.38 124.69 113.71
C VAL A 6 65.35 123.97 114.64
N ARG A 7 65.97 122.91 114.13
CA ARG A 7 66.93 122.10 114.90
C ARG A 7 68.31 122.75 114.92
N CYS A 8 69.04 122.57 116.02
CA CYS A 8 70.41 123.05 116.15
C CYS A 8 71.29 122.53 115.01
N GLY A 9 71.95 123.43 114.28
CA GLY A 9 72.83 123.16 113.14
C GLY A 9 74.16 122.48 113.48
N TYR A 10 74.25 121.75 114.59
CA TYR A 10 75.33 120.80 114.87
C TYR A 10 74.76 119.39 114.69
N SER A 11 75.37 118.55 113.86
CA SER A 11 74.76 117.28 113.44
C SER A 11 74.41 116.34 114.60
N LYS A 12 75.10 116.50 115.75
CA LYS A 12 74.90 115.73 116.99
C LYS A 12 74.13 116.46 118.11
N CYS A 13 73.86 117.78 118.04
CA CYS A 13 72.88 118.38 118.97
C CYS A 13 71.47 118.05 118.48
N ARG A 14 71.11 118.50 117.27
CA ARG A 14 69.76 118.42 116.65
C ARG A 14 68.58 118.85 117.53
N ALA A 15 68.79 119.32 118.76
CA ALA A 15 67.74 119.78 119.66
C ALA A 15 66.95 120.91 119.01
N GLU A 16 65.64 120.88 119.20
CA GLU A 16 64.71 121.86 118.65
C GLU A 16 64.88 123.17 119.40
N LEU A 17 65.09 124.25 118.63
CA LEU A 17 65.35 125.57 119.17
C LEU A 17 64.01 126.24 119.49
N PRO A 18 63.87 126.88 120.66
CA PRO A 18 62.64 127.56 121.00
C PRO A 18 62.31 128.62 119.94
N PRO A 19 61.03 128.78 119.57
CA PRO A 19 60.62 129.75 118.56
C PRO A 19 61.07 131.16 118.95
N PRO A 20 61.33 132.05 117.98
CA PRO A 20 61.67 133.43 118.29
C PRO A 20 60.51 134.06 119.09
N GLY A 21 60.82 134.56 120.29
CA GLY A 21 59.81 135.16 121.17
C GLY A 21 59.09 136.35 120.51
N PRO A 22 57.94 136.79 121.05
CA PRO A 22 57.00 137.72 120.38
C PRO A 22 57.59 139.09 120.01
N GLN A 23 58.79 139.43 120.49
CA GLN A 23 59.55 140.63 120.11
C GLN A 23 60.46 140.42 118.87
N GLY A 24 60.26 139.35 118.08
CA GLY A 24 60.82 139.22 116.72
C GLY A 24 62.32 138.95 116.62
N GLY A 25 62.96 138.49 117.70
CA GLY A 25 64.42 138.29 117.75
C GLY A 25 64.95 137.30 116.70
N ARG A 26 66.15 137.57 116.16
CA ARG A 26 66.82 136.75 115.13
C ARG A 26 66.90 135.28 115.58
N ARG A 27 66.34 134.36 114.78
CA ARG A 27 66.32 132.91 115.10
C ARG A 27 67.73 132.42 115.43
N ARG A 28 67.86 131.71 116.56
CA ARG A 28 69.11 131.02 116.92
C ARG A 28 69.35 129.90 115.90
N SER A 29 70.61 129.65 115.57
CA SER A 29 71.04 128.49 114.75
C SER A 29 71.59 127.33 115.59
N PHE A 30 71.89 127.58 116.87
CA PHE A 30 72.50 126.59 117.76
C PHE A 30 71.85 126.59 119.16
N CYS A 31 71.76 125.40 119.77
CA CYS A 31 71.19 125.17 121.10
C CYS A 31 72.10 125.84 122.16
N ARG A 32 71.54 126.72 123.02
CA ARG A 32 72.32 127.56 123.96
C ARG A 32 72.84 126.75 125.15
N ASP A 33 72.05 125.80 125.62
CA ASP A 33 72.15 125.30 126.99
C ASP A 33 72.94 123.98 127.07
N THR A 34 73.01 123.24 125.96
CA THR A 34 73.92 122.11 125.79
C THR A 34 75.38 122.57 125.89
N ARG A 35 76.18 121.86 126.70
CA ARG A 35 77.64 121.98 126.77
C ARG A 35 78.25 120.64 126.43
N TRP A 36 79.22 120.64 125.52
CA TRP A 36 80.03 119.46 125.19
C TRP A 36 81.29 119.39 126.07
N PRO A 37 81.95 118.23 126.17
CA PRO A 37 83.20 118.09 126.91
C PRO A 37 84.23 119.17 126.56
N GLY A 38 84.80 119.77 127.61
CA GLY A 38 85.62 120.99 127.52
C GLY A 38 84.81 122.30 127.45
N GLY A 39 83.55 122.30 127.89
CA GLY A 39 82.70 123.50 127.96
C GLY A 39 82.24 124.07 126.62
N ARG A 40 82.52 123.39 125.51
CA ARG A 40 82.27 123.90 124.15
C ARG A 40 80.78 123.99 123.82
N THR A 41 80.43 125.02 123.06
CA THR A 41 79.07 125.26 122.55
C THR A 41 78.85 124.56 121.21
N CYS A 42 77.59 124.32 120.86
CA CYS A 42 77.24 123.62 119.62
C CYS A 42 77.62 124.42 118.36
N ALA A 43 77.70 125.75 118.45
CA ALA A 43 78.22 126.60 117.38
C ALA A 43 79.70 126.33 117.07
N GLN A 44 80.52 126.07 118.11
CA GLN A 44 81.93 125.72 117.95
C GLN A 44 82.10 124.30 117.42
N MET A 45 81.30 123.34 117.92
CA MET A 45 81.32 121.96 117.43
C MET A 45 80.87 121.86 115.97
N ALA A 46 79.84 122.63 115.56
CA ALA A 46 79.40 122.75 114.17
C ALA A 46 80.33 123.59 113.28
N ARG A 47 81.37 124.22 113.84
CA ARG A 47 82.45 124.78 113.05
C ARG A 47 83.50 123.71 112.81
N ALA A 48 84.04 123.11 113.87
CA ALA A 48 84.99 122.01 113.80
C ALA A 48 84.50 120.80 112.97
N GLU A 49 83.19 120.55 112.93
CA GLU A 49 82.57 119.55 112.03
C GLU A 49 82.70 119.91 110.54
N ARG A 50 82.49 121.18 110.16
CA ARG A 50 82.67 121.64 108.78
C ARG A 50 84.14 121.79 108.42
N ASP A 51 84.93 122.38 109.32
CA ASP A 51 86.39 122.47 109.18
C ASP A 51 87.01 121.06 108.95
N ALA A 52 86.42 120.00 109.51
CA ALA A 52 86.82 118.60 109.27
C ALA A 52 86.26 117.99 107.97
N LEU A 53 85.07 118.37 107.50
CA LEU A 53 84.52 117.93 106.20
C LEU A 53 85.26 118.58 105.03
N ASP A 54 85.62 119.87 105.17
CA ASP A 54 86.53 120.60 104.29
C ASP A 54 87.90 119.91 104.23
N ALA A 55 88.50 119.59 105.40
CA ALA A 55 89.79 118.91 105.48
C ALA A 55 89.79 117.46 104.94
N LEU A 56 88.62 116.82 104.85
CA LEU A 56 88.44 115.52 104.18
C LEU A 56 88.18 115.65 102.66
N GLY A 57 88.12 116.87 102.12
CA GLY A 57 87.87 117.15 100.70
C GLY A 57 86.43 116.87 100.25
N LEU A 58 85.51 116.55 101.17
CA LEU A 58 84.16 116.08 100.84
C LEU A 58 83.22 117.22 100.40
N ASP A 59 83.48 118.47 100.83
CA ASP A 59 82.75 119.67 100.35
C ASP A 59 83.34 120.22 99.03
N ALA A 60 84.50 119.72 98.58
CA ALA A 60 85.20 120.20 97.38
C ALA A 60 84.91 119.37 96.10
N GLY A 61 84.28 118.20 96.23
CA GLY A 61 84.13 117.21 95.14
C GLY A 61 82.91 117.35 94.21
N GLY A 62 82.03 118.34 94.44
CA GLY A 62 80.73 118.39 93.75
C GLY A 62 80.80 118.59 92.23
N THR A 63 81.76 119.39 91.74
CA THR A 63 81.82 119.82 90.34
C THR A 63 82.49 118.81 89.40
N THR A 64 83.49 118.06 89.87
CA THR A 64 84.15 117.03 89.06
C THR A 64 83.24 115.83 88.79
N PHE A 65 82.57 115.33 89.83
CA PHE A 65 81.56 114.28 89.66
C PHE A 65 80.36 114.73 88.81
N GLN A 66 80.00 116.02 88.82
CA GLN A 66 79.00 116.56 87.89
C GLN A 66 79.52 116.51 86.44
N LEU A 67 80.72 117.02 86.17
CA LEU A 67 81.31 117.03 84.82
C LEU A 67 81.47 115.61 84.23
N ASP A 68 81.93 114.64 85.02
CA ASP A 68 82.04 113.24 84.56
C ASP A 68 80.65 112.61 84.35
N ALA A 69 79.66 112.94 85.18
CA ALA A 69 78.28 112.50 84.99
C ALA A 69 77.56 113.20 83.83
N ASP A 70 77.93 114.44 83.48
CA ASP A 70 77.45 115.18 82.31
C ASP A 70 78.04 114.57 81.03
N ARG A 71 79.37 114.36 80.99
CA ARG A 71 80.06 113.66 79.89
C ARG A 71 79.54 112.23 79.70
N LEU A 72 79.29 111.48 80.78
CA LEU A 72 78.70 110.15 80.69
C LEU A 72 77.27 110.20 80.11
N ARG A 73 76.46 111.20 80.47
CA ARG A 73 75.14 111.42 79.87
C ARG A 73 75.25 111.79 78.40
N GLU A 74 76.16 112.68 78.01
CA GLU A 74 76.43 113.04 76.61
C GLU A 74 76.82 111.80 75.78
N HIS A 75 77.72 110.96 76.28
CA HIS A 75 78.09 109.70 75.61
C HIS A 75 76.94 108.69 75.56
N VAL A 76 76.12 108.58 76.61
CA VAL A 76 74.95 107.70 76.63
C VAL A 76 73.89 108.17 75.63
N ASP A 77 73.54 109.46 75.59
CA ASP A 77 72.54 109.99 74.65
C ASP A 77 73.07 109.97 73.20
N ALA A 78 74.37 110.18 72.97
CA ALA A 78 75.00 110.02 71.65
C ALA A 78 74.97 108.56 71.13
N VAL A 79 75.03 107.56 72.01
CA VAL A 79 74.90 106.13 71.65
C VAL A 79 73.44 105.67 71.60
N ARG A 80 72.56 106.28 72.40
CA ARG A 80 71.14 105.96 72.50
C ARG A 80 70.40 106.08 71.17
N GLY A 81 70.63 107.15 70.41
CA GLY A 81 70.04 107.33 69.08
C GLY A 81 70.39 106.18 68.11
N PRO A 82 71.69 105.90 67.87
CA PRO A 82 72.13 104.75 67.09
C PRO A 82 71.61 103.39 67.59
N VAL A 83 71.57 103.15 68.91
CA VAL A 83 71.04 101.90 69.47
C VAL A 83 69.52 101.78 69.27
N GLN A 84 68.77 102.87 69.40
CA GLN A 84 67.34 102.88 69.10
C GLN A 84 67.08 102.63 67.62
N ALA A 85 67.80 103.31 66.72
CA ALA A 85 67.68 103.09 65.27
C ALA A 85 68.05 101.66 64.86
N LEU A 86 69.04 101.04 65.52
CA LEU A 86 69.37 99.62 65.32
C LEU A 86 68.26 98.69 65.85
N ALA A 87 67.66 99.00 66.99
CA ALA A 87 66.54 98.22 67.53
C ALA A 87 65.29 98.31 66.64
N GLU A 88 64.97 99.50 66.13
CA GLU A 88 63.88 99.73 65.17
C GLU A 88 64.15 99.01 63.84
N ALA A 89 65.39 99.02 63.33
CA ALA A 89 65.77 98.28 62.14
C ALA A 89 65.70 96.75 62.35
N LEU A 90 66.13 96.23 63.51
CA LEU A 90 66.01 94.82 63.85
C LEU A 90 64.56 94.37 64.02
N ALA A 91 63.70 95.22 64.60
CA ALA A 91 62.26 94.97 64.67
C ALA A 91 61.65 94.88 63.27
N ALA A 92 61.92 95.86 62.39
CA ALA A 92 61.43 95.84 61.01
C ALA A 92 61.94 94.64 60.19
N VAL A 93 63.16 94.17 60.46
CA VAL A 93 63.67 92.91 59.87
C VAL A 93 62.93 91.68 60.43
N SER A 94 62.62 91.64 61.73
CA SER A 94 61.82 90.57 62.34
C SER A 94 60.41 90.53 61.73
N ASP A 95 59.70 91.67 61.71
CA ASP A 95 58.36 91.79 61.14
C ASP A 95 58.34 91.31 59.67
N ARG A 96 59.37 91.65 58.89
CA ARG A 96 59.49 91.23 57.50
C ARG A 96 59.84 89.75 57.35
N LEU A 97 60.62 89.16 58.27
CA LEU A 97 60.85 87.72 58.30
C LEU A 97 59.57 86.96 58.68
N ASP A 98 58.80 87.45 59.64
CA ASP A 98 57.51 86.87 60.03
C ASP A 98 56.44 87.01 58.93
N GLU A 99 56.46 88.10 58.15
CA GLU A 99 55.67 88.24 56.91
C GLU A 99 56.08 87.20 55.86
N VAL A 100 57.37 87.16 55.49
CA VAL A 100 57.89 86.20 54.49
C VAL A 100 57.68 84.75 54.91
N GLN A 101 57.78 84.43 56.21
CA GLN A 101 57.50 83.10 56.74
C GLN A 101 56.02 82.73 56.60
N ARG A 102 55.10 83.67 56.92
CA ARG A 102 53.65 83.45 56.74
C ARG A 102 53.28 83.27 55.26
N ASP A 103 53.82 84.11 54.38
CA ASP A 103 53.59 84.01 52.94
C ASP A 103 54.14 82.71 52.36
N ALA A 104 55.35 82.29 52.78
CA ALA A 104 55.96 81.03 52.35
C ALA A 104 55.14 79.81 52.82
N VAL A 105 54.66 79.80 54.07
CA VAL A 105 53.78 78.73 54.59
C VAL A 105 52.45 78.72 53.82
N ALA A 106 51.80 79.88 53.62
CA ALA A 106 50.56 79.98 52.86
C ALA A 106 50.71 79.53 51.40
N ALA A 107 51.85 79.83 50.76
CA ALA A 107 52.18 79.38 49.42
C ALA A 107 52.42 77.86 49.34
N VAL A 108 53.14 77.27 50.31
CA VAL A 108 53.35 75.82 50.41
C VAL A 108 52.03 75.10 50.68
N GLU A 109 51.18 75.61 51.57
CA GLU A 109 49.83 75.05 51.77
C GLU A 109 48.98 75.14 50.49
N ALA A 110 49.01 76.26 49.78
CA ALA A 110 48.26 76.43 48.53
C ALA A 110 48.77 75.49 47.42
N ALA A 111 50.09 75.23 47.37
CA ALA A 111 50.68 74.22 46.49
C ALA A 111 50.22 72.81 46.89
N ASN A 112 50.29 72.45 48.18
CA ASN A 112 49.87 71.15 48.69
C ASN A 112 48.37 70.88 48.45
N ARG A 113 47.50 71.88 48.63
CA ARG A 113 46.07 71.80 48.27
C ARG A 113 45.88 71.49 46.78
N ARG A 114 46.55 72.24 45.90
CA ARG A 114 46.49 72.00 44.44
C ARG A 114 47.04 70.63 44.01
N VAL A 115 48.05 70.11 44.69
CA VAL A 115 48.56 68.75 44.45
C VAL A 115 47.54 67.70 44.86
N ALA A 116 46.94 67.82 46.06
CA ALA A 116 45.89 66.91 46.52
C ALA A 116 44.63 66.97 45.63
N GLU A 117 44.24 68.16 45.17
CA GLU A 117 43.18 68.36 44.18
C GLU A 117 43.52 67.68 42.83
N ALA A 118 44.74 67.85 42.32
CA ALA A 118 45.18 67.20 41.08
C ALA A 118 45.26 65.68 41.18
N ASP A 119 45.74 65.13 42.31
CA ASP A 119 45.86 63.68 42.51
C ASP A 119 44.51 63.02 42.79
N SER A 120 43.59 63.68 43.50
CA SER A 120 42.20 63.21 43.61
C SER A 120 41.45 63.25 42.26
N ALA A 121 41.68 64.26 41.43
CA ALA A 121 41.15 64.32 40.07
C ALA A 121 41.73 63.22 39.16
N ARG A 122 43.03 62.90 39.29
CA ARG A 122 43.66 61.75 38.61
C ARG A 122 43.04 60.43 39.04
N ALA A 123 42.94 60.16 40.33
CA ALA A 123 42.34 58.94 40.85
C ALA A 123 40.88 58.78 40.42
N ALA A 124 40.10 59.86 40.42
CA ALA A 124 38.72 59.85 39.90
C ALA A 124 38.66 59.53 38.39
N ALA A 125 39.58 60.08 37.59
CA ALA A 125 39.66 59.80 36.16
C ALA A 125 40.10 58.35 35.86
N GLU A 126 41.01 57.78 36.67
CA GLU A 126 41.42 56.38 36.54
C GLU A 126 40.29 55.41 36.91
N VAL A 127 39.59 55.65 38.03
CA VAL A 127 38.40 54.87 38.42
C VAL A 127 37.31 54.97 37.34
N ALA A 128 37.08 56.15 36.76
CA ALA A 128 36.14 56.33 35.66
C ALA A 128 36.57 55.56 34.39
N ARG A 129 37.87 55.55 34.06
CA ARG A 129 38.42 54.78 32.95
C ARG A 129 38.20 53.27 33.15
N GLU A 130 38.57 52.73 34.31
CA GLU A 130 38.35 51.31 34.62
C GLU A 130 36.86 50.93 34.63
N GLN A 131 35.97 51.84 35.04
CA GLN A 131 34.52 51.60 34.99
C GLN A 131 34.02 51.55 33.53
N ALA A 132 34.48 52.47 32.68
CA ALA A 132 34.18 52.45 31.25
C ALA A 132 34.75 51.22 30.54
N GLU A 133 35.98 50.81 30.87
CA GLU A 133 36.63 49.59 30.36
C GLU A 133 35.85 48.33 30.77
N ARG A 134 35.47 48.21 32.05
CA ARG A 134 34.62 47.10 32.55
C ARG A 134 33.23 47.09 31.89
N GLN A 135 32.62 48.26 31.68
CA GLN A 135 31.35 48.37 30.99
C GLN A 135 31.48 47.96 29.51
N ALA A 136 32.52 48.42 28.80
CA ALA A 136 32.76 48.09 27.40
C ALA A 136 33.00 46.58 27.21
N THR A 137 33.81 45.95 28.06
CA THR A 137 34.03 44.49 28.06
C THR A 137 32.72 43.74 28.29
N ARG A 138 31.94 44.11 29.33
CA ARG A 138 30.64 43.47 29.60
C ARG A 138 29.61 43.68 28.49
N SER A 139 29.58 44.86 27.87
CA SER A 139 28.73 45.13 26.71
C SER A 139 29.14 44.31 25.48
N LYS A 140 30.44 44.05 25.29
CA LYS A 140 30.93 43.14 24.26
C LYS A 140 30.55 41.69 24.56
N GLU A 141 30.79 41.20 25.77
CA GLU A 141 30.42 39.84 26.20
C GLU A 141 28.93 39.55 25.97
N LEU A 142 28.05 40.51 26.31
CA LEU A 142 26.60 40.39 26.07
C LEU A 142 26.24 40.43 24.57
N ALA A 143 26.99 41.19 23.75
CA ALA A 143 26.78 41.22 22.30
C ALA A 143 27.26 39.94 21.61
N ASP A 144 28.39 39.39 22.05
CA ASP A 144 28.94 38.11 21.57
C ASP A 144 27.98 36.96 21.95
N GLN A 145 27.51 36.92 23.21
CA GLN A 145 26.48 35.96 23.67
C GLN A 145 25.18 36.06 22.87
N ALA A 146 24.65 37.27 22.65
CA ALA A 146 23.45 37.45 21.82
C ALA A 146 23.68 37.04 20.35
N GLY A 147 24.92 37.16 19.85
CA GLY A 147 25.34 36.63 18.55
C GLY A 147 25.31 35.10 18.51
N GLU A 148 25.86 34.43 19.51
CA GLU A 148 25.85 32.97 19.64
C GLU A 148 24.43 32.42 19.81
N GLU A 149 23.60 33.01 20.69
CA GLU A 149 22.20 32.63 20.87
C GLU A 149 21.40 32.75 19.58
N ARG A 150 21.61 33.85 18.82
CA ARG A 150 20.98 34.07 17.51
C ARG A 150 21.46 33.05 16.49
N ALA A 151 22.75 32.74 16.41
CA ALA A 151 23.30 31.73 15.51
C ALA A 151 22.79 30.32 15.84
N ALA A 152 22.68 29.98 17.12
CA ALA A 152 22.09 28.73 17.58
C ALA A 152 20.58 28.67 17.29
N ALA A 153 19.84 29.78 17.43
CA ALA A 153 18.43 29.87 17.07
C ALA A 153 18.19 29.68 15.56
N VAL A 154 18.99 30.34 14.70
CA VAL A 154 18.94 30.14 13.24
C VAL A 154 19.30 28.70 12.86
N THR A 155 20.28 28.09 13.52
CA THR A 155 20.65 26.68 13.30
C THR A 155 19.49 25.75 13.65
N ARG A 156 18.86 25.93 14.83
CA ARG A 156 17.67 25.16 15.25
C ARG A 156 16.49 25.34 14.29
N ALA A 157 16.19 26.57 13.88
CA ALA A 157 15.13 26.86 12.92
C ALA A 157 15.39 26.20 11.54
N THR A 158 16.64 26.24 11.07
CA THR A 158 17.04 25.61 9.80
C THR A 158 16.94 24.09 9.86
N ALA A 159 17.33 23.47 10.98
CA ALA A 159 17.17 22.03 11.19
C ALA A 159 15.70 21.62 11.22
N ALA A 160 14.85 22.35 11.97
CA ALA A 160 13.41 22.10 12.02
C ALA A 160 12.73 22.28 10.66
N ALA A 161 13.15 23.27 9.86
CA ALA A 161 12.64 23.48 8.51
C ALA A 161 12.99 22.31 7.56
N ARG A 162 14.20 21.74 7.65
CA ARG A 162 14.58 20.54 6.89
C ARG A 162 13.76 19.32 7.31
N GLN A 163 13.64 19.08 8.61
CA GLN A 163 12.81 17.98 9.14
C GLN A 163 11.35 18.09 8.72
N ALA A 164 10.80 19.32 8.62
CA ALA A 164 9.45 19.55 8.12
C ALA A 164 9.32 19.21 6.62
N LEU A 165 10.31 19.59 5.79
CA LEU A 165 10.34 19.24 4.37
C LEU A 165 10.47 17.71 4.17
N GLU A 166 11.45 17.09 4.82
CA GLU A 166 11.67 15.63 4.82
C GLU A 166 10.39 14.87 5.25
N ALA A 167 9.67 15.35 6.27
CA ALA A 167 8.39 14.78 6.69
C ALA A 167 7.26 14.97 5.65
N THR A 168 7.21 16.10 4.92
CA THR A 168 6.25 16.28 3.84
C THR A 168 6.55 15.43 2.60
N GLU A 169 7.84 15.23 2.28
CA GLU A 169 8.29 14.33 1.20
C GLU A 169 7.96 12.88 1.54
N ALA A 170 8.26 12.43 2.77
CA ALA A 170 7.89 11.11 3.26
C ALA A 170 6.37 10.87 3.27
N LEU A 171 5.58 11.89 3.64
CA LEU A 171 4.11 11.83 3.56
C LEU A 171 3.61 11.76 2.11
N GLY A 172 4.27 12.44 1.18
CA GLY A 172 4.00 12.34 -0.27
C GLY A 172 4.26 10.93 -0.80
N ALA A 173 5.44 10.37 -0.52
CA ALA A 173 5.81 9.02 -0.90
C ALA A 173 4.87 7.96 -0.28
N ALA A 174 4.48 8.13 0.99
CA ALA A 174 3.53 7.24 1.66
C ALA A 174 2.12 7.28 1.03
N ARG A 175 1.66 8.45 0.56
CA ARG A 175 0.40 8.58 -0.19
C ARG A 175 0.48 7.90 -1.54
N GLN A 176 1.54 8.15 -2.32
CA GLN A 176 1.75 7.49 -3.62
C GLN A 176 1.78 5.96 -3.45
N ALA A 177 2.54 5.42 -2.49
CA ALA A 177 2.58 3.98 -2.22
C ALA A 177 1.21 3.41 -1.81
N ALA A 178 0.40 4.16 -1.07
CA ALA A 178 -0.96 3.75 -0.71
C ALA A 178 -1.93 3.76 -1.92
N GLU A 179 -1.78 4.73 -2.83
CA GLU A 179 -2.54 4.82 -4.09
C GLU A 179 -2.14 3.69 -5.06
N GLU A 180 -0.85 3.44 -5.24
CA GLU A 180 -0.31 2.33 -6.03
C GLU A 180 -0.78 0.98 -5.48
N ALA A 181 -0.73 0.77 -4.15
CA ALA A 181 -1.30 -0.42 -3.52
C ALA A 181 -2.82 -0.52 -3.71
N GLY A 182 -3.54 0.61 -3.73
CA GLY A 182 -4.97 0.68 -4.01
C GLY A 182 -5.34 0.42 -5.48
N LEU A 183 -4.46 0.72 -6.42
CA LEU A 183 -4.57 0.31 -7.83
C LEU A 183 -4.22 -1.17 -7.99
N GLY A 184 -3.17 -1.65 -7.30
CA GLY A 184 -2.74 -3.05 -7.32
C GLY A 184 -3.80 -4.02 -6.78
N ARG A 185 -4.53 -3.64 -5.71
CA ARG A 185 -5.68 -4.40 -5.20
C ARG A 185 -6.81 -4.48 -6.22
N ARG A 186 -7.27 -3.34 -6.76
CA ARG A 186 -8.31 -3.30 -7.80
C ARG A 186 -7.92 -4.10 -9.05
N ALA A 187 -6.66 -4.04 -9.47
CA ALA A 187 -6.15 -4.85 -10.57
C ALA A 187 -6.03 -6.35 -10.22
N ALA A 188 -5.98 -6.74 -8.93
CA ALA A 188 -6.06 -8.14 -8.52
C ALA A 188 -7.52 -8.63 -8.46
N GLU A 189 -8.42 -7.81 -7.92
CA GLU A 189 -9.88 -8.00 -7.92
C GLU A 189 -10.39 -8.20 -9.36
N ASP A 190 -10.11 -7.26 -10.27
CA ASP A 190 -10.38 -7.37 -11.72
C ASP A 190 -9.88 -8.68 -12.37
N ARG A 191 -8.78 -9.25 -11.86
CA ARG A 191 -8.21 -10.50 -12.40
C ARG A 191 -8.86 -11.74 -11.79
N ALA A 192 -9.33 -11.65 -10.53
CA ALA A 192 -10.11 -12.70 -9.88
C ALA A 192 -11.50 -12.81 -10.52
N ASP A 193 -12.23 -11.70 -10.64
CA ASP A 193 -13.56 -11.64 -11.28
C ASP A 193 -13.52 -12.20 -12.71
N ARG A 194 -12.50 -11.81 -13.49
CA ARG A 194 -12.29 -12.35 -14.85
C ARG A 194 -11.86 -13.81 -14.86
N ALA A 195 -11.29 -14.35 -13.78
CA ALA A 195 -10.97 -15.78 -13.66
C ALA A 195 -12.22 -16.59 -13.28
N GLU A 196 -13.02 -16.11 -12.33
CA GLU A 196 -14.30 -16.72 -11.95
C GLU A 196 -15.29 -16.71 -13.13
N ALA A 197 -15.41 -15.59 -13.85
CA ALA A 197 -16.25 -15.50 -15.04
C ALA A 197 -15.81 -16.48 -16.16
N ARG A 198 -14.50 -16.77 -16.29
CA ARG A 198 -13.99 -17.80 -17.21
C ARG A 198 -14.26 -19.22 -16.70
N ALA A 199 -14.12 -19.47 -15.40
CA ALA A 199 -14.43 -20.77 -14.80
C ALA A 199 -15.93 -21.10 -14.97
N ALA A 200 -16.82 -20.18 -14.59
CA ALA A 200 -18.26 -20.34 -14.76
C ALA A 200 -18.69 -20.44 -16.24
N ALA A 201 -17.91 -19.88 -17.18
CA ALA A 201 -18.13 -20.11 -18.62
C ALA A 201 -17.74 -21.55 -19.01
N ALA A 202 -16.53 -22.00 -18.64
CA ALA A 202 -16.06 -23.36 -18.92
C ALA A 202 -16.95 -24.43 -18.28
N GLU A 203 -17.52 -24.19 -17.10
CA GLU A 203 -18.51 -25.06 -16.46
C GLU A 203 -19.81 -25.17 -17.26
N ARG A 204 -20.32 -24.05 -17.78
CA ARG A 204 -21.51 -24.04 -18.67
C ARG A 204 -21.22 -24.76 -19.99
N ASP A 205 -20.06 -24.53 -20.58
CA ASP A 205 -19.65 -25.17 -21.83
C ASP A 205 -19.46 -26.69 -21.63
N ALA A 206 -18.87 -27.11 -20.50
CA ALA A 206 -18.74 -28.52 -20.13
C ALA A 206 -20.11 -29.18 -19.88
N ALA A 207 -21.04 -28.51 -19.21
CA ALA A 207 -22.39 -29.00 -19.01
C ALA A 207 -23.17 -29.12 -20.34
N ALA A 208 -23.04 -28.14 -21.24
CA ALA A 208 -23.64 -28.19 -22.57
C ALA A 208 -23.04 -29.31 -23.43
N ALA A 209 -21.72 -29.54 -23.35
CA ALA A 209 -21.04 -30.66 -23.99
C ALA A 209 -21.51 -32.01 -23.44
N ALA A 210 -21.69 -32.14 -22.11
CA ALA A 210 -22.21 -33.35 -21.49
C ALA A 210 -23.64 -33.69 -21.95
N VAL A 211 -24.56 -32.71 -21.96
CA VAL A 211 -25.93 -32.88 -22.49
C VAL A 211 -25.92 -33.23 -23.98
N THR A 212 -24.98 -32.68 -24.75
CA THR A 212 -24.83 -33.00 -26.18
C THR A 212 -24.30 -34.43 -26.38
N ALA A 213 -23.37 -34.88 -25.54
CA ALA A 213 -22.87 -36.26 -25.55
C ALA A 213 -23.96 -37.28 -25.13
N GLU A 214 -24.77 -36.97 -24.12
CA GLU A 214 -25.88 -37.81 -23.67
C GLU A 214 -26.96 -37.97 -24.75
N ARG A 215 -27.28 -36.89 -25.48
CA ARG A 215 -28.13 -36.93 -26.68
C ARG A 215 -27.51 -37.79 -27.78
N ALA A 216 -26.22 -37.60 -28.09
CA ALA A 216 -25.54 -38.40 -29.09
C ALA A 216 -25.50 -39.90 -28.73
N THR A 217 -25.38 -40.27 -27.44
CA THR A 217 -25.48 -41.67 -27.01
C THR A 217 -26.90 -42.21 -27.11
N THR A 218 -27.92 -41.46 -26.68
CA THR A 218 -29.33 -41.91 -26.78
C THR A 218 -29.82 -41.99 -28.23
N GLU A 219 -29.40 -41.09 -29.12
CA GLU A 219 -29.64 -41.17 -30.56
C GLU A 219 -28.94 -42.38 -31.18
N ARG A 220 -27.66 -42.61 -30.87
CA ARG A 220 -26.90 -43.79 -31.31
C ARG A 220 -27.57 -45.07 -30.87
N ASP A 221 -28.00 -45.17 -29.61
CA ASP A 221 -28.55 -46.38 -29.04
C ASP A 221 -29.97 -46.64 -29.58
N ALA A 222 -30.79 -45.61 -29.76
CA ALA A 222 -32.07 -45.71 -30.47
C ALA A 222 -31.91 -46.05 -31.97
N ALA A 223 -30.78 -45.70 -32.60
CA ALA A 223 -30.46 -46.14 -33.96
C ALA A 223 -29.97 -47.60 -33.98
N GLN A 224 -29.25 -48.07 -32.95
CA GLN A 224 -28.89 -49.47 -32.79
C GLN A 224 -30.12 -50.36 -32.56
N THR A 225 -31.07 -49.94 -31.72
CA THR A 225 -32.36 -50.64 -31.52
C THR A 225 -33.10 -50.77 -32.85
N ARG A 226 -33.30 -49.66 -33.58
CA ARG A 226 -33.92 -49.69 -34.92
C ARG A 226 -33.18 -50.58 -35.91
N ALA A 227 -31.85 -50.64 -35.86
CA ALA A 227 -31.07 -51.55 -36.69
C ALA A 227 -31.21 -53.03 -36.27
N GLN A 228 -31.49 -53.33 -35.01
CA GLN A 228 -31.81 -54.69 -34.53
C GLN A 228 -33.25 -55.10 -34.88
N GLU A 229 -34.20 -54.18 -34.77
CA GLU A 229 -35.59 -54.35 -35.20
C GLU A 229 -35.65 -54.67 -36.70
N LEU A 230 -35.05 -53.82 -37.55
CA LEU A 230 -34.98 -54.05 -39.00
C LEU A 230 -34.25 -55.35 -39.38
N ARG A 231 -33.22 -55.77 -38.64
CA ARG A 231 -32.58 -57.09 -38.85
C ARG A 231 -33.52 -58.24 -38.50
N THR A 232 -34.31 -58.09 -37.45
CA THR A 232 -35.32 -59.08 -37.03
C THR A 232 -36.43 -59.16 -38.07
N GLU A 233 -36.96 -58.02 -38.53
CA GLU A 233 -37.95 -57.91 -39.60
C GLU A 233 -37.44 -58.52 -40.91
N ILE A 234 -36.22 -58.19 -41.36
CA ILE A 234 -35.60 -58.81 -42.54
C ILE A 234 -35.46 -60.33 -42.37
N THR A 235 -35.20 -60.82 -41.16
CA THR A 235 -35.10 -62.26 -40.88
C THR A 235 -36.47 -62.94 -40.91
N GLN A 236 -37.51 -62.30 -40.36
CA GLN A 236 -38.90 -62.74 -40.43
C GLN A 236 -39.44 -62.73 -41.87
N LEU A 237 -39.16 -61.66 -42.64
CA LEU A 237 -39.52 -61.56 -44.06
C LEU A 237 -38.80 -62.59 -44.93
N ARG A 238 -37.55 -62.94 -44.62
CA ARG A 238 -36.84 -64.06 -45.27
C ARG A 238 -37.48 -65.40 -44.93
N ALA A 239 -37.75 -65.68 -43.65
CA ALA A 239 -38.43 -66.89 -43.24
C ALA A 239 -39.83 -67.01 -43.87
N GLY A 240 -40.58 -65.91 -43.96
CA GLY A 240 -41.88 -65.85 -44.62
C GLY A 240 -41.79 -66.02 -46.15
N LEU A 241 -40.76 -65.47 -46.79
CA LEU A 241 -40.49 -65.68 -48.22
C LEU A 241 -40.10 -67.13 -48.52
N ASP A 242 -39.29 -67.75 -47.67
CA ASP A 242 -38.86 -69.15 -47.82
C ASP A 242 -40.00 -70.13 -47.49
N ALA A 243 -40.87 -69.81 -46.52
CA ALA A 243 -42.13 -70.51 -46.33
C ALA A 243 -43.04 -70.38 -47.58
N ALA A 244 -43.26 -69.16 -48.09
CA ALA A 244 -44.05 -68.95 -49.30
C ALA A 244 -43.45 -69.62 -50.56
N ARG A 245 -42.13 -69.81 -50.62
CA ARG A 245 -41.45 -70.60 -51.65
C ARG A 245 -41.72 -72.10 -51.50
N VAL A 246 -41.70 -72.62 -50.27
CA VAL A 246 -42.07 -74.01 -49.97
C VAL A 246 -43.55 -74.25 -50.31
N ASP A 247 -44.44 -73.34 -49.94
CA ASP A 247 -45.87 -73.40 -50.26
C ASP A 247 -46.10 -73.30 -51.78
N ALA A 248 -45.40 -72.42 -52.49
CA ALA A 248 -45.49 -72.31 -53.95
C ALA A 248 -44.93 -73.55 -54.66
N ALA A 249 -43.86 -74.17 -54.14
CA ALA A 249 -43.34 -75.44 -54.64
C ALA A 249 -44.32 -76.59 -54.39
N ALA A 250 -44.90 -76.66 -53.18
CA ALA A 250 -45.92 -77.66 -52.83
C ALA A 250 -47.20 -77.49 -53.67
N ALA A 251 -47.63 -76.26 -53.95
CA ALA A 251 -48.74 -75.94 -54.85
C ALA A 251 -48.42 -76.29 -56.32
N THR A 252 -47.18 -76.09 -56.77
CA THR A 252 -46.72 -76.48 -58.11
C THR A 252 -46.70 -78.00 -58.26
N ASP A 253 -46.18 -78.73 -57.27
CA ASP A 253 -46.17 -80.19 -57.26
C ASP A 253 -47.59 -80.79 -57.08
N ALA A 254 -48.46 -80.14 -56.29
CA ALA A 254 -49.88 -80.47 -56.23
C ALA A 254 -50.59 -80.26 -57.58
N ARG A 255 -50.26 -79.17 -58.29
CA ARG A 255 -50.72 -78.92 -59.66
C ARG A 255 -50.21 -79.99 -60.63
N SER A 256 -48.92 -80.33 -60.62
CA SER A 256 -48.38 -81.39 -61.46
C SER A 256 -48.94 -82.79 -61.11
N ARG A 257 -49.31 -83.04 -59.84
CA ARG A 257 -50.11 -84.22 -59.46
C ARG A 257 -51.53 -84.19 -60.07
N ALA A 258 -52.18 -83.04 -60.08
CA ALA A 258 -53.50 -82.89 -60.69
C ALA A 258 -53.45 -83.02 -62.23
N GLU A 259 -52.45 -82.42 -62.87
CA GLU A 259 -52.20 -82.54 -64.33
C GLU A 259 -51.88 -83.98 -64.73
N ARG A 260 -51.05 -84.72 -63.96
CA ARG A 260 -50.83 -86.17 -64.17
C ARG A 260 -52.14 -86.96 -64.08
N ARG A 261 -52.93 -86.77 -63.01
CA ARG A 261 -54.25 -87.42 -62.87
C ARG A 261 -55.23 -87.07 -64.00
N ALA A 262 -55.17 -85.85 -64.53
CA ALA A 262 -56.01 -85.44 -65.66
C ALA A 262 -55.58 -86.14 -66.97
N VAL A 263 -54.28 -86.31 -67.21
CA VAL A 263 -53.75 -87.09 -68.35
C VAL A 263 -54.05 -88.58 -68.20
N GLU A 264 -53.86 -89.15 -67.01
CA GLU A 264 -54.19 -90.54 -66.69
C GLU A 264 -55.69 -90.81 -66.90
N GLY A 265 -56.55 -89.95 -66.36
CA GLY A 265 -58.01 -90.03 -66.53
C GLY A 265 -58.47 -89.81 -67.98
N ALA A 266 -57.82 -88.93 -68.75
CA ALA A 266 -58.10 -88.77 -70.18
C ALA A 266 -57.70 -90.02 -70.98
N ALA A 267 -56.55 -90.64 -70.66
CA ALA A 267 -56.11 -91.89 -71.28
C ALA A 267 -56.99 -93.09 -70.88
N GLU A 268 -57.59 -93.08 -69.69
CA GLU A 268 -58.61 -94.06 -69.28
C GLU A 268 -59.95 -93.83 -70.01
N LEU A 269 -60.41 -92.58 -70.13
CA LEU A 269 -61.62 -92.23 -70.87
C LEU A 269 -61.53 -92.62 -72.36
N GLU A 270 -60.37 -92.46 -73.00
CA GLU A 270 -60.19 -92.85 -74.40
C GLU A 270 -60.00 -94.36 -74.58
N ARG A 271 -59.52 -95.08 -73.56
CA ARG A 271 -59.56 -96.55 -73.51
C ARG A 271 -61.00 -97.08 -73.37
N GLU A 272 -61.85 -96.43 -72.58
CA GLU A 272 -63.29 -96.76 -72.55
C GLU A 272 -64.00 -96.44 -73.87
N ARG A 273 -63.68 -95.32 -74.52
CA ARG A 273 -64.18 -95.03 -75.88
C ARG A 273 -63.72 -96.07 -76.91
N ALA A 274 -62.49 -96.56 -76.81
CA ALA A 274 -62.01 -97.65 -77.67
C ALA A 274 -62.76 -98.96 -77.41
N ARG A 275 -63.04 -99.29 -76.14
CA ARG A 275 -63.89 -100.45 -75.76
C ARG A 275 -65.32 -100.30 -76.29
N GLY A 276 -65.90 -99.11 -76.19
CA GLY A 276 -67.21 -98.79 -76.75
C GLY A 276 -67.28 -99.03 -78.26
N ARG A 277 -66.33 -98.46 -79.02
CA ARG A 277 -66.23 -98.66 -80.48
C ARG A 277 -66.10 -100.14 -80.86
N ALA A 278 -65.24 -100.89 -80.18
CA ALA A 278 -65.08 -102.34 -80.41
C ALA A 278 -66.34 -103.16 -80.06
N LEU A 279 -67.13 -102.74 -79.07
CA LEU A 279 -68.43 -103.36 -78.75
C LEU A 279 -69.49 -103.02 -79.81
N GLU A 280 -69.50 -101.80 -80.35
CA GLU A 280 -70.38 -101.41 -81.45
C GLU A 280 -70.06 -102.17 -82.75
N GLU A 281 -68.78 -102.32 -83.11
CA GLU A 281 -68.32 -103.15 -84.24
C GLU A 281 -68.70 -104.63 -84.04
N SER A 282 -68.51 -105.16 -82.83
CA SER A 282 -68.93 -106.54 -82.49
C SER A 282 -70.45 -106.75 -82.63
N LEU A 283 -71.26 -105.77 -82.22
CA LEU A 283 -72.72 -105.79 -82.39
C LEU A 283 -73.16 -105.60 -83.85
N ALA A 284 -72.44 -104.81 -84.64
CA ALA A 284 -72.68 -104.68 -86.08
C ALA A 284 -72.42 -106.02 -86.80
N GLY A 285 -71.24 -106.62 -86.60
CA GLY A 285 -70.90 -107.93 -87.16
C GLY A 285 -71.77 -109.06 -86.61
N ALA A 286 -72.38 -108.94 -85.42
CA ALA A 286 -73.40 -109.86 -84.93
C ALA A 286 -74.73 -109.75 -85.70
N ARG A 287 -75.14 -108.53 -86.09
CA ARG A 287 -76.35 -108.28 -86.89
C ARG A 287 -76.19 -108.80 -88.32
N GLU A 288 -75.09 -108.49 -88.99
CA GLU A 288 -74.82 -109.02 -90.35
C GLU A 288 -74.84 -110.55 -90.39
N ARG A 289 -74.28 -111.22 -89.37
CA ARG A 289 -74.33 -112.69 -89.27
C ARG A 289 -75.75 -113.23 -89.03
N ALA A 290 -76.60 -112.50 -88.28
CA ALA A 290 -78.00 -112.87 -88.09
C ALA A 290 -78.83 -112.66 -89.38
N GLU A 291 -78.59 -111.57 -90.11
CA GLU A 291 -79.26 -111.28 -91.39
C GLU A 291 -78.81 -112.25 -92.50
N ALA A 292 -77.52 -112.59 -92.54
CA ALA A 292 -76.99 -113.63 -93.43
C ALA A 292 -77.63 -115.00 -93.14
N ALA A 293 -77.73 -115.40 -91.86
CA ALA A 293 -78.40 -116.64 -91.45
C ALA A 293 -79.90 -116.64 -91.84
N ALA A 294 -80.62 -115.54 -91.62
CA ALA A 294 -82.01 -115.40 -92.05
C ALA A 294 -82.16 -115.50 -93.58
N SER A 295 -81.22 -114.95 -94.35
CA SER A 295 -81.21 -115.05 -95.81
C SER A 295 -80.96 -116.49 -96.33
N LEU A 296 -80.17 -117.27 -95.60
CA LEU A 296 -79.93 -118.70 -95.88
C LEU A 296 -81.17 -119.54 -95.52
N GLN A 297 -81.80 -119.27 -94.37
CA GLN A 297 -83.05 -119.91 -93.95
C GLN A 297 -84.15 -119.72 -95.01
N ALA A 298 -84.38 -118.47 -95.44
CA ALA A 298 -85.38 -118.14 -96.45
C ALA A 298 -85.11 -118.78 -97.82
N ARG A 299 -83.84 -119.04 -98.18
CA ARG A 299 -83.48 -119.79 -99.40
C ARG A 299 -83.81 -121.27 -99.27
N ALA A 300 -83.51 -121.89 -98.12
CA ALA A 300 -83.83 -123.29 -97.86
C ALA A 300 -85.34 -123.55 -97.86
N ASP A 301 -86.13 -122.68 -97.22
CA ASP A 301 -87.60 -122.76 -97.24
C ASP A 301 -88.16 -122.62 -98.67
N ALA A 302 -87.59 -121.71 -99.48
CA ALA A 302 -87.94 -121.53 -100.89
C ALA A 302 -87.47 -122.66 -101.82
N GLU A 303 -86.59 -123.56 -101.38
CA GLU A 303 -86.24 -124.81 -102.09
C GLU A 303 -87.13 -125.96 -101.65
N LEU A 304 -87.47 -126.05 -100.36
CA LEU A 304 -88.43 -127.04 -99.85
C LEU A 304 -89.82 -126.90 -100.51
N GLU A 305 -90.32 -125.69 -100.73
CA GLU A 305 -91.60 -125.49 -101.44
C GLU A 305 -91.52 -125.80 -102.94
N ARG A 306 -90.38 -125.57 -103.60
CA ARG A 306 -90.17 -126.01 -105.00
C ARG A 306 -90.18 -127.53 -105.10
N MET A 307 -89.45 -128.21 -104.21
CA MET A 307 -89.41 -129.68 -104.14
C MET A 307 -90.78 -130.30 -103.81
N ARG A 308 -91.59 -129.66 -102.97
CA ARG A 308 -93.00 -130.05 -102.72
C ARG A 308 -93.86 -129.91 -103.98
N THR A 309 -93.78 -128.75 -104.64
CA THR A 309 -94.53 -128.45 -105.87
C THR A 309 -94.20 -129.44 -106.99
N GLU A 310 -92.94 -129.84 -107.13
CA GLU A 310 -92.49 -130.84 -108.11
C GLU A 310 -92.96 -132.26 -107.77
N LEU A 311 -92.97 -132.64 -106.48
CA LEU A 311 -93.50 -133.94 -106.02
C LEU A 311 -95.00 -134.10 -106.26
N ASP A 312 -95.80 -133.07 -105.99
CA ASP A 312 -97.25 -133.11 -106.23
C ASP A 312 -97.58 -133.08 -107.73
N ARG A 313 -96.76 -132.40 -108.55
CA ARG A 313 -96.85 -132.45 -110.01
C ARG A 313 -96.59 -133.87 -110.55
N ALA A 314 -95.50 -134.50 -110.11
CA ALA A 314 -95.16 -135.88 -110.51
C ALA A 314 -96.25 -136.89 -110.07
N ARG A 315 -96.91 -136.66 -108.92
CA ARG A 315 -98.06 -137.47 -108.48
C ARG A 315 -99.31 -137.29 -109.34
N ALA A 316 -99.59 -136.06 -109.80
CA ALA A 316 -100.74 -135.81 -110.67
C ALA A 316 -100.58 -136.54 -112.02
N GLU A 317 -99.40 -136.48 -112.62
CA GLU A 317 -99.10 -137.05 -113.95
C GLU A 317 -99.19 -138.60 -113.96
N LEU A 318 -99.03 -139.27 -112.82
CA LEU A 318 -99.14 -140.73 -112.67
C LEU A 318 -100.58 -141.29 -112.56
N SER A 319 -101.62 -140.46 -112.66
CA SER A 319 -103.00 -140.84 -112.27
C SER A 319 -104.07 -140.87 -113.40
N ALA A 320 -103.70 -140.58 -114.66
CA ALA A 320 -104.65 -140.43 -115.77
C ALA A 320 -104.57 -141.60 -116.81
N PRO A 321 -105.64 -142.39 -117.03
CA PRO A 321 -105.58 -143.56 -117.92
C PRO A 321 -106.14 -143.30 -119.33
N ARG A 322 -105.34 -143.52 -120.40
CA ARG A 322 -105.90 -143.83 -121.75
C ARG A 322 -104.96 -144.55 -122.72
N ALA A 323 -105.48 -145.65 -123.29
CA ALA A 323 -105.19 -146.27 -124.59
C ALA A 323 -103.71 -146.47 -125.03
N LEU A 324 -103.30 -147.75 -125.07
CA LEU A 324 -102.11 -148.25 -125.78
C LEU A 324 -102.20 -148.00 -127.30
N ARG A 325 -101.04 -147.85 -127.94
CA ARG A 325 -100.84 -148.17 -129.37
C ARG A 325 -99.81 -149.30 -129.54
N PRO A 326 -99.90 -150.14 -130.59
CA PRO A 326 -99.05 -151.33 -130.70
C PRO A 326 -97.62 -151.04 -131.19
N GLU A 327 -97.39 -149.91 -131.85
CA GLU A 327 -96.13 -149.66 -132.57
C GLU A 327 -94.92 -149.40 -131.65
N ASP A 328 -95.14 -148.80 -130.47
CA ASP A 328 -94.04 -148.33 -129.59
C ASP A 328 -93.31 -149.46 -128.84
N LEU A 329 -93.89 -150.66 -128.77
CA LEU A 329 -93.33 -151.82 -128.05
C LEU A 329 -92.15 -152.51 -128.75
N GLN A 330 -91.78 -152.09 -129.97
CA GLN A 330 -90.63 -152.66 -130.70
C GLN A 330 -89.40 -151.74 -130.79
N ALA A 331 -89.47 -150.50 -130.30
CA ALA A 331 -88.40 -149.50 -130.54
C ALA A 331 -87.28 -149.47 -129.48
N LEU A 332 -87.60 -149.60 -128.19
CA LEU A 332 -86.66 -149.30 -127.09
C LEU A 332 -86.36 -150.45 -126.11
N VAL A 333 -86.62 -151.69 -126.53
CA VAL A 333 -85.97 -152.88 -125.94
C VAL A 333 -84.52 -153.06 -126.49
N ALA A 334 -84.13 -152.24 -127.49
CA ALA A 334 -82.89 -152.37 -128.26
C ALA A 334 -81.74 -151.41 -127.84
N ALA A 335 -81.88 -150.68 -126.73
CA ALA A 335 -80.83 -149.80 -126.18
C ALA A 335 -80.64 -150.12 -124.67
N LEU A 336 -80.07 -151.28 -124.34
CA LEU A 336 -78.63 -151.52 -124.17
C LEU A 336 -78.03 -150.82 -122.94
N ALA A 337 -77.75 -151.63 -121.93
CA ALA A 337 -76.73 -151.40 -120.90
C ALA A 337 -75.31 -151.55 -121.51
N PRO A 338 -74.18 -151.33 -120.79
CA PRO A 338 -74.05 -151.09 -119.34
C PRO A 338 -73.02 -149.96 -119.02
N ALA A 339 -72.37 -150.09 -117.85
CA ALA A 339 -71.12 -149.43 -117.42
C ALA A 339 -71.21 -147.96 -116.95
N ALA A 340 -70.24 -147.43 -116.21
CA ALA A 340 -69.47 -147.93 -115.05
C ALA A 340 -68.46 -146.83 -114.63
N ALA A 341 -68.28 -146.64 -113.32
CA ALA A 341 -67.08 -146.12 -112.64
C ALA A 341 -66.45 -144.75 -113.00
N ASP A 342 -65.89 -144.16 -111.92
CA ASP A 342 -64.57 -143.49 -111.85
C ASP A 342 -64.47 -141.95 -111.84
N ALA A 343 -63.40 -141.48 -111.17
CA ALA A 343 -62.98 -140.09 -110.88
C ALA A 343 -63.97 -139.23 -110.03
N GLY A 344 -63.55 -138.21 -109.27
CA GLY A 344 -62.22 -137.62 -109.03
C GLY A 344 -62.35 -136.08 -108.94
N GLU A 345 -62.04 -135.43 -107.81
CA GLU A 345 -60.73 -134.85 -107.42
C GLU A 345 -60.75 -133.29 -107.46
N GLY A 346 -59.85 -132.62 -106.72
CA GLY A 346 -59.67 -131.15 -106.65
C GLY A 346 -60.52 -130.43 -105.57
N SER A 347 -59.97 -129.61 -104.65
CA SER A 347 -59.14 -128.36 -104.78
C SER A 347 -60.00 -127.10 -104.97
N ASP A 348 -59.73 -125.91 -104.39
CA ASP A 348 -58.75 -125.44 -103.38
C ASP A 348 -59.32 -124.12 -102.72
N GLU A 349 -58.68 -123.08 -102.13
CA GLU A 349 -57.28 -122.61 -101.98
C GLU A 349 -57.18 -121.55 -100.83
N ARG A 350 -56.09 -121.53 -100.02
CA ARG A 350 -55.53 -120.40 -99.19
C ARG A 350 -56.44 -119.75 -98.08
N SER A 351 -55.97 -118.93 -97.11
CA SER A 351 -54.70 -118.17 -96.89
C SER A 351 -54.25 -118.13 -95.40
N ASP A 352 -53.11 -117.47 -95.16
CA ASP A 352 -52.38 -117.19 -93.90
C ASP A 352 -53.13 -116.27 -92.88
N THR A 353 -52.65 -115.87 -91.68
CA THR A 353 -51.35 -115.23 -91.31
C THR A 353 -51.02 -115.31 -89.80
N GLU A 354 -49.86 -114.75 -89.43
CA GLU A 354 -49.31 -114.50 -88.08
C GLU A 354 -50.24 -113.76 -87.10
#